data_AF-A0A2G1XMB2-F1
#
_entry.id   AF-A0A2G1XMB2-F1
#
_cell.length_a   1.000
_cell.length_b   1.000
_cell.length_c   1.000
_cell.angle_alpha   90.00
_cell.angle_beta   90.00
_cell.angle_gamma   90.00
#
_symmetry.space_group_name_H-M   'P 1'
#
loop_
_entity.id
_entity.type
_entity.pdbx_description
1 polymer ?
#
loop_
_entity_poly.entity_id
_entity_poly.type
_entity_poly.pdbx_seq_one_letter_code
_entity_poly.pdbx_strand_id
1 'polypeptide(L)'
;MPRLRTTVTALAGAAAVFALTAAPAQAAPGDVTTTCANTATPAGYVDVNWGYSNSCGGQNFAPNIKQIKQLTGLPIGTVVQACGSTYYPTGWVQTSSYYSSSCVAFPNSGFNNNAWTLKRVS
;
A
#
# COMPACT_ATOMS: atom_id res chain seq x y z
N MET A 1 -5.83 -74.06 -21.99
CA MET A 1 -5.85 -72.63 -22.36
C MET A 1 -7.29 -72.23 -22.69
N PRO A 2 -7.97 -71.57 -21.74
CA PRO A 2 -8.77 -70.39 -22.08
C PRO A 2 -8.52 -69.23 -21.12
N ARG A 3 -9.02 -68.06 -21.54
CA ARG A 3 -8.68 -66.70 -21.12
C ARG A 3 -9.44 -66.25 -19.87
N LEU A 4 -8.85 -65.36 -19.06
CA LEU A 4 -9.51 -64.14 -18.57
C LEU A 4 -8.46 -63.17 -18.01
N ARG A 5 -8.26 -62.03 -18.69
CA ARG A 5 -7.51 -60.89 -18.15
C ARG A 5 -8.53 -59.97 -17.48
N THR A 6 -8.52 -59.94 -16.15
CA THR A 6 -9.38 -59.04 -15.37
C THR A 6 -8.78 -57.65 -15.38
N THR A 7 -9.44 -56.74 -16.09
CA THR A 7 -9.33 -55.30 -15.97
C THR A 7 -9.82 -54.85 -14.59
N VAL A 8 -9.04 -54.05 -13.86
CA VAL A 8 -9.57 -53.23 -12.77
C VAL A 8 -9.27 -51.77 -13.06
N THR A 9 -10.37 -51.08 -13.30
CA THR A 9 -10.67 -49.67 -13.46
C THR A 9 -9.86 -48.73 -12.57
N ALA A 10 -9.43 -47.63 -13.18
CA ALA A 10 -8.88 -46.44 -12.54
C ALA A 10 -9.89 -45.78 -11.59
N LEU A 11 -9.45 -45.42 -10.38
CA LEU A 11 -10.06 -44.33 -9.61
C LEU A 11 -9.17 -43.09 -9.77
N ALA A 12 -9.52 -42.24 -10.72
CA ALA A 12 -9.04 -40.87 -10.76
C ALA A 12 -9.77 -40.09 -9.66
N GLY A 13 -9.10 -39.89 -8.52
CA GLY A 13 -9.52 -38.94 -7.51
C GLY A 13 -9.26 -37.52 -8.02
N ALA A 14 -10.32 -36.81 -8.40
CA ALA A 14 -10.24 -35.38 -8.70
C ALA A 14 -9.95 -34.62 -7.40
N ALA A 15 -8.67 -34.38 -7.11
CA ALA A 15 -8.28 -33.39 -6.12
C ALA A 15 -8.58 -32.00 -6.71
N ALA A 16 -9.67 -31.38 -6.26
CA ALA A 16 -9.94 -29.97 -6.53
C ALA A 16 -8.81 -29.14 -5.90
N VAL A 17 -7.86 -28.71 -6.72
CA VAL A 17 -6.80 -27.80 -6.31
C VAL A 17 -7.44 -26.42 -6.17
N PHE A 18 -7.88 -26.06 -4.96
CA PHE A 18 -8.15 -24.67 -4.65
C PHE A 18 -6.83 -23.93 -4.74
N ALA A 19 -6.60 -23.24 -5.86
CA ALA A 19 -5.52 -22.28 -5.98
C ALA A 19 -5.81 -21.16 -4.96
N LEU A 20 -5.22 -21.24 -3.77
CA LEU A 20 -5.10 -20.08 -2.90
C LEU A 20 -4.23 -19.09 -3.66
N THR A 21 -4.87 -18.12 -4.31
CA THR A 21 -4.19 -16.91 -4.73
C THR A 21 -3.72 -16.25 -3.44
N ALA A 22 -2.45 -16.45 -3.10
CA ALA A 22 -1.84 -15.73 -2.01
C ALA A 22 -2.01 -14.24 -2.33
N ALA A 23 -2.80 -13.54 -1.51
CA ALA A 23 -2.86 -12.09 -1.59
C ALA A 23 -1.41 -11.59 -1.56
N PRO A 24 -1.05 -10.57 -2.37
CA PRO A 24 0.28 -10.01 -2.30
C PRO A 24 0.60 -9.68 -0.84
N ALA A 25 1.78 -10.08 -0.37
CA ALA A 25 2.21 -9.86 1.01
C ALA A 25 2.11 -8.35 1.30
N GLN A 26 1.07 -7.97 2.02
CA GLN A 26 0.79 -6.59 2.38
C GLN A 26 1.45 -6.31 3.72
N ALA A 27 2.09 -5.15 3.88
CA ALA A 27 2.66 -4.72 5.15
C ALA A 27 1.59 -4.75 6.26
N ALA A 28 2.00 -4.90 7.52
CA ALA A 28 1.06 -4.93 8.62
C ALA A 28 0.34 -3.58 8.77
N PRO A 29 -0.89 -3.56 9.31
CA PRO A 29 -1.62 -2.32 9.53
C PRO A 29 -0.79 -1.31 10.35
N GLY A 30 -0.61 -0.10 9.80
CA GLY A 30 0.17 0.96 10.42
C GLY A 30 1.65 0.97 10.09
N ASP A 31 2.17 -0.05 9.41
CA ASP A 31 3.56 -0.08 8.98
C ASP A 31 3.88 1.09 8.04
N VAL A 32 5.06 1.65 8.23
CA VAL A 32 5.60 2.72 7.39
C VAL A 32 6.81 2.19 6.63
N THR A 33 6.79 2.33 5.31
CA THR A 33 7.91 1.93 4.44
C THR A 33 8.37 3.11 3.61
N THR A 34 9.67 3.15 3.28
CA THR A 34 10.25 4.17 2.41
C THR A 34 10.35 3.61 1.00
N THR A 35 9.90 4.36 0.00
CA THR A 35 9.98 4.00 -1.42
C THR A 35 10.44 5.19 -2.24
N CYS A 36 10.97 4.93 -3.43
CA CYS A 36 11.29 6.00 -4.37
C CYS A 36 10.01 6.71 -4.82
N ALA A 37 10.09 8.03 -5.00
CA ALA A 37 8.97 8.89 -5.33
C ALA A 37 8.28 8.53 -6.65
N ASN A 38 9.04 7.98 -7.60
CA ASN A 38 8.54 7.52 -8.91
C ASN A 38 7.69 6.24 -8.82
N THR A 39 7.72 5.52 -7.70
CA THR A 39 6.86 4.36 -7.46
C THR A 39 5.45 4.85 -7.08
N ALA A 40 4.40 4.32 -7.71
CA ALA A 40 3.03 4.65 -7.32
C ALA A 40 2.75 4.20 -5.87
N THR A 41 2.03 5.03 -5.10
CA THR A 41 1.58 4.64 -3.75
C THR A 41 0.51 3.56 -3.90
N PRO A 42 0.70 2.35 -3.32
CA PRO A 42 -0.25 1.26 -3.51
C PRO A 42 -1.60 1.56 -2.85
N ALA A 43 -2.65 0.85 -3.31
CA ALA A 43 -3.96 0.92 -2.68
C ALA A 43 -3.89 0.53 -1.19
N GLY A 44 -4.66 1.24 -0.36
CA GLY A 44 -4.63 1.05 1.10
C GLY A 44 -3.54 1.85 1.81
N TYR A 45 -2.59 2.45 1.08
CA TYR A 45 -1.55 3.30 1.66
C TYR A 45 -1.84 4.78 1.48
N VAL A 46 -1.20 5.59 2.31
CA VAL A 46 -1.08 7.04 2.11
C VAL A 46 0.37 7.45 2.28
N ASP A 47 0.75 8.53 1.61
CA ASP A 47 2.04 9.17 1.87
C ASP A 47 1.99 9.87 3.25
N VAL A 48 3.06 9.78 4.03
CA VAL A 48 3.16 10.42 5.35
C VAL A 48 4.38 11.34 5.49
N ASN A 49 5.34 11.22 4.58
CA ASN A 49 6.52 12.07 4.54
C ASN A 49 7.16 12.02 3.15
N TRP A 50 7.80 13.11 2.75
CA TRP A 50 8.61 13.24 1.54
C TRP A 50 10.03 13.66 1.91
N GLY A 51 11.00 13.19 1.15
CA GLY A 51 12.40 13.49 1.46
C GLY A 51 13.34 13.15 0.32
N TYR A 52 14.63 13.20 0.62
CA TYR A 52 15.71 12.93 -0.33
C TYR A 52 16.56 11.75 0.14
N SER A 53 16.95 10.88 -0.79
CA SER A 53 17.93 9.82 -0.59
C SER A 53 18.73 9.57 -1.88
N ASN A 54 20.05 9.39 -1.76
CA ASN A 54 20.90 9.01 -2.89
C ASN A 54 20.53 7.63 -3.49
N SER A 55 19.78 6.79 -2.77
CA SER A 55 19.37 5.46 -3.23
C SER A 55 18.34 5.48 -4.37
N CYS A 56 17.62 6.59 -4.55
CA CYS A 56 16.55 6.72 -5.56
C CYS A 56 16.93 7.64 -6.73
N GLY A 57 18.22 7.95 -6.89
CA GLY A 57 18.76 8.77 -7.98
C GLY A 57 18.40 10.26 -7.90
N GLY A 58 19.07 11.08 -8.70
CA GLY A 58 18.89 12.55 -8.73
C GLY A 58 20.06 13.31 -8.07
N GLN A 59 20.37 14.49 -8.62
CA GLN A 59 21.54 15.30 -8.22
C GLN A 59 21.16 16.65 -7.56
N ASN A 60 19.86 16.87 -7.30
CA ASN A 60 19.28 18.19 -7.01
C ASN A 60 18.83 18.37 -5.53
N PHE A 61 19.04 17.40 -4.63
CA PHE A 61 18.43 17.40 -3.28
C PHE A 61 16.89 17.58 -3.26
N ALA A 62 16.24 17.55 -4.42
CA ALA A 62 14.80 17.59 -4.55
C ALA A 62 14.19 16.30 -3.98
N PRO A 63 12.99 16.35 -3.38
CA PRO A 63 12.33 15.16 -2.86
C PRO A 63 12.25 14.05 -3.92
N ASN A 64 12.83 12.89 -3.60
CA ASN A 64 12.91 11.72 -4.49
C ASN A 64 12.56 10.40 -3.79
N ILE A 65 12.23 10.46 -2.50
CA ILE A 65 11.64 9.37 -1.72
C ILE A 65 10.37 9.85 -1.04
N LYS A 66 9.52 8.89 -0.72
CA LYS A 66 8.35 9.07 0.12
C LYS A 66 8.23 7.93 1.11
N GLN A 67 7.71 8.24 2.28
CA GLN A 67 7.29 7.25 3.26
C GLN A 67 5.80 7.02 3.09
N ILE A 68 5.40 5.77 2.95
CA ILE A 68 4.01 5.35 2.80
C ILE A 68 3.58 4.57 4.02
N LYS A 69 2.36 4.78 4.51
CA LYS A 69 1.79 4.09 5.66
C LYS A 69 0.63 3.20 5.23
N GLN A 70 0.65 1.92 5.62
CA GLN A 70 -0.47 1.01 5.39
C GLN A 70 -1.64 1.39 6.31
N LEU A 71 -2.79 1.73 5.74
CA LEU A 71 -3.99 2.07 6.49
C LEU A 71 -5.00 0.93 6.60
N THR A 72 -4.90 -0.06 5.72
CA THR A 72 -5.79 -1.23 5.72
C THR A 72 -5.65 -1.99 7.03
N GLY A 73 -6.78 -2.26 7.69
CA GLY A 73 -6.81 -3.03 8.95
C GLY A 73 -6.63 -2.21 10.24
N LEU A 74 -6.29 -0.91 10.16
CA LEU A 74 -6.18 -0.04 11.35
C LEU A 74 -7.56 0.20 12.00
N PRO A 75 -7.78 0.13 13.31
CA PRO A 75 -9.13 0.18 13.90
C PRO A 75 -9.93 1.46 13.56
N ILE A 76 -11.26 1.36 13.56
CA ILE A 76 -12.15 2.54 13.42
C ILE A 76 -11.84 3.54 14.54
N GLY A 77 -11.85 4.84 14.21
CA GLY A 77 -11.45 5.91 15.11
C GLY A 77 -9.96 6.25 15.07
N THR A 78 -9.12 5.45 14.41
CA THR A 78 -7.70 5.78 14.20
C THR A 78 -7.57 7.11 13.47
N VAL A 79 -6.64 7.95 13.94
CA VAL A 79 -6.27 9.22 13.33
C VAL A 79 -4.87 9.11 12.75
N VAL A 80 -4.70 9.56 11.50
CA VAL A 80 -3.41 9.56 10.79
C VAL A 80 -3.17 10.93 10.18
N GLN A 81 -1.94 11.42 10.30
CA GLN A 81 -1.48 12.56 9.52
C GLN A 81 -0.90 12.04 8.21
N ALA A 82 -1.43 12.52 7.10
CA ALA A 82 -1.06 12.09 5.76
C ALA A 82 -0.73 13.30 4.89
N CYS A 83 0.10 13.08 3.87
CA CYS A 83 0.35 14.07 2.84
C CYS A 83 -0.77 14.03 1.79
N GLY A 84 -1.18 15.21 1.34
CA GLY A 84 -2.20 15.39 0.30
C GLY A 84 -1.73 15.04 -1.12
N SER A 85 -0.61 14.32 -1.25
CA SER A 85 -0.05 13.84 -2.51
C SER A 85 -0.71 12.55 -3.02
N THR A 86 -1.52 11.90 -2.19
CA THR A 86 -2.21 10.64 -2.52
C THR A 86 -3.65 10.65 -2.03
N TYR A 87 -4.55 9.96 -2.75
CA TYR A 87 -5.90 9.71 -2.27
C TYR A 87 -5.90 8.75 -1.08
N TYR A 88 -6.71 9.05 -0.06
CA TYR A 88 -6.92 8.15 1.07
C TYR A 88 -7.89 7.01 0.71
N PRO A 89 -7.75 5.82 1.31
CA PRO A 89 -8.62 4.68 1.03
C PRO A 89 -10.07 4.89 1.49
N THR A 90 -11.00 4.11 0.93
CA THR A 90 -12.39 4.05 1.41
C THR A 90 -12.46 3.77 2.92
N GLY A 91 -13.40 4.42 3.59
CA GLY A 91 -13.58 4.31 5.04
C GLY A 91 -12.70 5.26 5.85
N TRP A 92 -11.91 6.11 5.19
CA TRP A 92 -11.25 7.25 5.78
C TRP A 92 -11.91 8.56 5.34
N VAL A 93 -11.90 9.55 6.22
CA VAL A 93 -12.33 10.91 5.91
C VAL A 93 -11.27 11.91 6.33
N GLN A 94 -11.10 12.97 5.54
CA GLN A 94 -10.32 14.13 5.91
C GLN A 94 -11.10 14.97 6.93
N THR A 95 -10.53 15.18 8.11
CA THR A 95 -11.11 16.03 9.16
C THR A 95 -10.47 17.40 9.23
N SER A 96 -9.25 17.56 8.72
CA SER A 96 -8.52 18.83 8.67
C SER A 96 -7.54 18.85 7.50
N SER A 97 -7.20 20.05 7.03
CA SER A 97 -6.17 20.29 6.01
C SER A 97 -5.27 21.44 6.46
N TYR A 98 -3.95 21.24 6.35
CA TYR A 98 -2.95 22.16 6.86
C TYR A 98 -1.64 22.04 6.05
N TYR A 99 -0.71 22.97 6.28
CA TYR A 99 0.65 22.92 5.73
C TYR A 99 1.59 22.12 6.66
N SER A 100 2.39 21.23 6.06
CA SER A 100 3.47 20.49 6.70
C SER A 100 4.72 20.50 5.83
N SER A 101 5.86 20.86 6.42
CA SER A 101 7.17 20.79 5.74
C SER A 101 7.57 19.36 5.37
N SER A 102 7.05 18.35 6.09
CA SER A 102 7.25 16.93 5.77
C SER A 102 6.50 16.46 4.53
N CYS A 103 5.51 17.23 4.04
CA CYS A 103 4.67 16.84 2.89
C CYS A 103 5.00 17.62 1.61
N VAL A 104 6.25 18.06 1.47
CA VAL A 104 6.73 18.77 0.29
C VAL A 104 7.18 17.74 -0.76
N ALA A 105 6.29 17.41 -1.70
CA ALA A 105 6.57 16.44 -2.77
C ALA A 105 7.42 17.02 -3.92
N PHE A 106 7.45 18.35 -4.06
CA PHE A 106 8.17 19.05 -5.12
C PHE A 106 8.88 20.29 -4.54
N PRO A 107 10.06 20.65 -5.08
CA PRO A 107 10.73 21.88 -4.67
C PRO A 107 9.83 23.10 -4.95
N ASN A 108 9.92 24.11 -4.07
CA ASN A 108 9.17 25.37 -4.19
C ASN A 108 7.63 25.22 -4.20
N SER A 109 7.07 24.20 -3.52
CA SER A 109 5.61 23.99 -3.44
C SER A 109 4.82 25.10 -2.72
N GLY A 110 5.49 26.13 -2.21
CA GLY A 110 4.90 27.17 -1.37
C GLY A 110 4.40 26.67 -0.01
N PHE A 111 3.54 27.46 0.63
CA PHE A 111 2.97 27.20 1.97
C PHE A 111 1.48 26.85 1.93
N ASN A 112 0.97 26.41 0.77
CA ASN A 112 -0.40 25.93 0.66
C ASN A 112 -0.59 24.64 1.45
N ASN A 113 -1.81 24.37 1.90
CA ASN A 113 -2.11 23.12 2.59
C ASN A 113 -1.75 21.91 1.72
N ASN A 114 -0.88 21.06 2.25
CA ASN A 114 -0.33 19.88 1.59
C ASN A 114 -0.42 18.63 2.47
N ALA A 115 -1.06 18.72 3.63
CA ALA A 115 -1.26 17.63 4.56
C ALA A 115 -2.70 17.61 5.08
N TRP A 116 -3.12 16.44 5.51
CA TRP A 116 -4.45 16.14 6.01
C TRP A 116 -4.38 15.38 7.32
N THR A 117 -5.31 15.69 8.22
CA THR A 117 -5.67 14.77 9.28
C THR A 117 -6.79 13.86 8.77
N LEU A 118 -6.53 12.56 8.76
CA LEU A 118 -7.48 11.54 8.36
C LEU A 118 -8.00 10.81 9.59
N LYS A 119 -9.29 10.46 9.59
CA LYS A 119 -9.92 9.62 10.60
C LYS A 119 -10.58 8.41 9.94
N ARG A 120 -10.35 7.21 10.47
CA ARG A 120 -11.07 6.01 10.04
C ARG A 120 -12.49 6.02 10.59
N VAL A 121 -13.48 5.86 9.73
CA VAL A 121 -14.92 5.90 10.05
C VAL A 121 -15.66 4.62 9.67
N SER A 122 -15.07 3.73 8.87
CA SER A 122 -15.58 2.38 8.57
C SER A 122 -14.44 1.40 8.27
#